data_AF-A0A662FRH7-F1
#
_entry.id   AF-A0A662FRH7-F1
#
_cell.length_a   1.000
_cell.length_b   1.000
_cell.length_c   1.000
_cell.angle_alpha   90.00
_cell.angle_beta   90.00
_cell.angle_gamma   90.00
#
_symmetry.space_group_name_H-M   'P 1'
#
loop_
_entity.id
_entity.type
_entity.pdbx_description
1 polymer ?
#
loop_
_entity_poly.entity_id
_entity_poly.type
_entity_poly.pdbx_seq_one_letter_code
_entity_poly.pdbx_strand_id
1 'polypeptide(L)'
;MKFLRMLCVVLSFISSLWAIDKIRGETDDWTYDDLMALDTVESAEGKFPYSADILAFYRAFAGDKILLRTNLVSMRTITKEPRDNLWKKDDISVSIRIKGAQPEVFITIRNDGTVIARTGDGTTLPARAIITTKYDMLEVEVKNPYPAPVWKDLQFEIRTYSHSAFCDYLLATAHSPKGPAHCAFMHHGNQALAYTDVFRGRSDDPDGSGFDEALEIHDLYDIPICIHMSGPLQSDAAWYDPDFNAWVARGVSEGWIDMIGSAYAQHIMPFVQDNMNDWAVYIHREMTHNYYNYGTKDAWVPERTYLNPGS
;
A
#
# COMPACT_ATOMS: atom_id res chain seq x y z
N MET A 1 -15.69 41.85 28.33
CA MET A 1 -14.21 41.79 28.40
C MET A 1 -13.75 40.37 28.64
N LYS A 2 -13.42 39.64 27.56
CA LYS A 2 -12.35 38.63 27.42
C LYS A 2 -12.42 38.10 25.98
N PHE A 3 -12.33 39.05 25.05
CA PHE A 3 -12.05 38.86 23.64
C PHE A 3 -10.55 39.15 23.50
N LEU A 4 -9.68 38.22 23.91
CA LEU A 4 -8.23 38.25 23.63
C LEU A 4 -7.53 37.00 24.19
N ARG A 5 -7.56 35.90 23.42
CA ARG A 5 -6.49 34.89 23.34
C ARG A 5 -6.54 34.38 21.89
N MET A 6 -5.79 35.03 20.98
CA MET A 6 -4.46 34.58 20.55
C MET A 6 -4.64 33.37 19.63
N LEU A 7 -4.94 33.54 18.33
CA LEU A 7 -4.05 34.06 17.28
C LEU A 7 -2.61 33.51 17.44
N CYS A 8 -2.45 32.21 17.21
CA CYS A 8 -1.20 31.54 16.86
C CYS A 8 -1.50 30.04 16.66
N VAL A 9 -1.90 29.64 15.45
CA VAL A 9 -1.44 28.43 14.70
C VAL A 9 -2.12 28.53 13.32
N VAL A 10 -1.54 29.32 12.42
CA VAL A 10 -1.67 29.12 10.97
C VAL A 10 -0.25 29.05 10.45
N LEU A 11 0.39 27.92 10.72
CA LEU A 11 1.68 27.52 10.15
C LEU A 11 1.56 26.01 9.90
N SER A 12 1.94 25.61 8.68
CA SER A 12 1.96 24.23 8.14
C SER A 12 0.59 23.76 7.63
N PHE A 13 0.32 23.52 6.35
CA PHE A 13 1.18 23.23 5.20
C PHE A 13 0.69 24.04 3.98
N ILE A 14 1.49 25.02 3.53
CA ILE A 14 1.57 25.17 2.07
C ILE A 14 2.48 24.02 1.67
N SER A 15 1.90 22.90 1.26
CA SER A 15 2.63 21.96 0.41
C SER A 15 2.94 22.77 -0.84
N SER A 16 4.09 23.43 -0.84
CA SER A 16 4.71 23.93 -2.05
C SER A 16 4.74 22.73 -2.99
N LEU A 17 3.88 22.75 -4.00
CA LEU A 17 3.95 21.89 -5.17
C LEU A 17 5.32 22.16 -5.81
N TRP A 18 6.36 21.54 -5.28
CA TRP A 18 7.63 21.47 -5.97
C TRP A 18 7.39 20.45 -7.07
N ALA A 19 7.15 20.96 -8.28
CA ALA A 19 7.24 20.13 -9.46
C ALA A 19 8.63 19.49 -9.47
N ILE A 20 8.68 18.16 -9.58
CA ILE A 20 9.93 17.42 -9.68
C ILE A 20 10.79 18.00 -10.82
N ASP A 21 12.05 18.34 -10.52
CA ASP A 21 12.99 18.95 -11.48
C ASP A 21 14.09 17.98 -11.95
N LYS A 22 14.28 16.88 -11.20
CA LYS A 22 15.30 15.86 -11.44
C LYS A 22 14.92 14.54 -10.75
N ILE A 23 15.39 13.42 -11.30
CA ILE A 23 15.30 12.10 -10.64
C ILE A 23 16.34 11.98 -9.51
N ARG A 24 15.97 11.33 -8.39
CA ARG A 24 16.79 11.22 -7.15
C ARG A 24 16.94 9.80 -6.60
N GLY A 25 16.07 8.88 -6.96
CA GLY A 25 15.97 7.54 -6.38
C GLY A 25 15.16 7.48 -5.10
N GLU A 26 14.34 8.49 -4.81
CA GLU A 26 13.48 8.57 -3.62
C GLU A 26 11.98 8.57 -4.01
N THR A 27 11.12 8.28 -3.04
CA THR A 27 9.67 8.10 -3.30
C THR A 27 8.84 9.36 -3.12
N ASP A 28 9.37 10.35 -2.41
CA ASP A 28 8.70 11.58 -1.95
C ASP A 28 8.51 12.64 -3.05
N ASP A 29 9.19 12.51 -4.19
CA ASP A 29 9.12 13.44 -5.31
C ASP A 29 7.88 13.29 -6.20
N TRP A 30 7.24 12.13 -6.15
CA TRP A 30 6.19 11.75 -7.11
C TRP A 30 4.82 11.83 -6.47
N THR A 31 3.90 12.51 -7.15
CA THR A 31 2.53 12.73 -6.65
C THR A 31 1.50 11.93 -7.45
N TYR A 32 0.26 11.93 -6.97
CA TYR A 32 -0.87 11.34 -7.70
C TYR A 32 -1.13 12.02 -9.06
N ASP A 33 -0.77 13.29 -9.20
CA ASP A 33 -0.90 14.02 -10.47
C ASP A 33 0.09 13.49 -11.52
N ASP A 34 1.27 13.04 -11.07
CA ASP A 34 2.30 12.45 -11.93
C ASP A 34 1.99 11.00 -12.31
N LEU A 35 1.12 10.31 -11.55
CA LEU A 35 0.69 8.94 -11.86
C LEU A 35 -0.09 8.95 -13.19
N MET A 36 0.37 8.14 -14.14
CA MET A 36 -0.26 8.03 -15.46
C MET A 36 -1.10 6.78 -15.60
N ALA A 37 -0.60 5.65 -15.13
CA ALA A 37 -1.30 4.37 -15.24
C ALA A 37 -0.88 3.42 -14.12
N LEU A 38 -1.84 2.59 -13.72
CA LEU A 38 -1.62 1.39 -12.94
C LEU A 38 -1.70 0.21 -13.88
N ASP A 39 -0.91 -0.82 -13.64
CA ASP A 39 -1.13 -2.07 -14.34
C ASP A 39 -2.43 -2.74 -13.87
N THR A 40 -3.08 -3.43 -14.80
CA THR A 40 -4.42 -4.00 -14.62
C THR A 40 -4.40 -5.49 -14.32
N VAL A 41 -3.25 -6.14 -14.45
CA VAL A 41 -3.10 -7.60 -14.36
C VAL A 41 -1.84 -7.94 -13.57
N GLU A 42 -1.95 -8.62 -12.42
CA GLU A 42 -0.79 -9.31 -11.85
C GLU A 42 -0.37 -10.42 -12.84
N SER A 43 0.66 -10.15 -13.64
CA SER A 43 1.11 -11.07 -14.66
C SER A 43 2.30 -11.88 -14.15
N ALA A 44 2.02 -12.77 -13.21
CA ALA A 44 2.78 -14.01 -13.16
C ALA A 44 1.89 -15.16 -12.68
N GLU A 45 1.29 -15.88 -13.62
CA GLU A 45 0.97 -17.31 -13.46
C GLU A 45 2.26 -18.16 -13.24
N GLY A 46 3.31 -17.60 -12.62
CA GLY A 46 4.64 -18.17 -12.45
C GLY A 46 5.50 -18.22 -13.71
N LYS A 47 5.07 -17.62 -14.84
CA LYS A 47 5.75 -17.76 -16.15
C LYS A 47 7.01 -16.91 -16.30
N PHE A 48 7.10 -15.79 -15.59
CA PHE A 48 8.21 -14.83 -15.64
C PHE A 48 8.55 -14.36 -14.22
N PRO A 49 9.77 -13.84 -13.98
CA PRO A 49 10.13 -13.35 -12.66
C PRO A 49 9.27 -12.13 -12.30
N TYR A 50 8.72 -12.12 -11.08
CA TYR A 50 7.92 -10.99 -10.57
C TYR A 50 8.70 -9.67 -10.57
N SER A 51 10.04 -9.70 -10.50
CA SER A 51 10.93 -8.53 -10.59
C SER A 51 10.83 -7.77 -11.93
N ALA A 52 10.19 -8.36 -12.95
CA ALA A 52 9.89 -7.76 -14.24
C ALA A 52 8.44 -7.25 -14.36
N ASP A 53 7.56 -7.51 -13.40
CA ASP A 53 6.14 -7.17 -13.45
C ASP A 53 5.96 -5.68 -13.15
N ILE A 54 5.25 -4.94 -14.02
CA ILE A 54 5.05 -3.49 -13.88
C ILE A 54 3.89 -3.25 -12.92
N LEU A 55 4.07 -2.39 -11.93
CA LEU A 55 2.99 -2.00 -11.02
C LEU A 55 2.33 -0.68 -11.44
N ALA A 56 3.16 0.32 -11.75
CA ALA A 56 2.70 1.67 -12.00
C ALA A 56 3.68 2.46 -12.85
N PHE A 57 3.17 3.47 -13.55
CA PHE A 57 3.97 4.39 -14.35
C PHE A 57 3.60 5.84 -14.07
N TYR A 58 4.64 6.67 -13.91
CA TYR A 58 4.55 8.09 -13.62
C TYR A 58 5.33 8.92 -14.64
N ARG A 59 4.93 10.17 -14.78
CA ARG A 59 5.45 11.13 -15.75
C ARG A 59 5.36 12.54 -15.18
N ALA A 60 6.44 13.29 -15.34
CA ALA A 60 6.48 14.72 -15.13
C ALA A 60 7.29 15.43 -16.25
N PHE A 61 7.09 16.74 -16.38
CA PHE A 61 7.90 17.59 -17.26
C PHE A 61 8.59 18.69 -16.46
N ALA A 62 9.89 18.82 -16.68
CA ALA A 62 10.72 19.84 -16.05
C ALA A 62 11.39 20.67 -17.14
N GLY A 63 10.63 21.57 -17.76
CA GLY A 63 11.10 22.43 -18.85
C GLY A 63 11.58 21.62 -20.06
N ASP A 64 12.90 21.48 -20.18
CA ASP A 64 13.57 20.79 -21.28
C ASP A 64 13.77 19.29 -21.04
N LYS A 65 13.13 18.72 -20.00
CA LYS A 65 13.22 17.31 -19.62
C LYS A 65 11.85 16.65 -19.49
N ILE A 66 11.83 15.35 -19.77
CA ILE A 66 10.75 14.44 -19.38
C ILE A 66 11.33 13.55 -18.28
N LEU A 67 10.62 13.48 -17.15
CA LEU A 67 10.95 12.62 -16.03
C LEU A 67 9.94 11.49 -16.01
N LEU A 68 10.42 10.25 -15.95
CA LEU A 68 9.61 9.05 -15.98
C LEU A 68 9.96 8.17 -14.78
N ARG A 69 8.97 7.49 -14.21
CA ARG A 69 9.18 6.47 -13.18
C ARG A 69 8.33 5.25 -13.48
N THR A 70 8.95 4.09 -13.38
CA THR A 70 8.28 2.78 -13.44
C THR A 70 8.48 2.09 -12.09
N ASN A 71 7.38 1.69 -11.45
CA ASN A 71 7.43 0.77 -10.33
C ASN A 71 7.28 -0.67 -10.83
N LEU A 72 8.05 -1.56 -10.25
CA LEU A 72 8.06 -3.00 -10.53
C LEU A 72 7.66 -3.77 -9.27
N VAL A 73 7.34 -5.05 -9.40
CA VAL A 73 7.03 -5.91 -8.25
C VAL A 73 8.32 -6.51 -7.68
N SER A 74 8.73 -6.09 -6.48
CA SER A 74 9.77 -6.77 -5.68
C SER A 74 11.10 -6.99 -6.45
N MET A 75 11.85 -5.92 -6.73
CA MET A 75 13.20 -5.94 -7.32
C MET A 75 14.28 -6.47 -6.36
N ARG A 76 13.87 -6.89 -5.15
CA ARG A 76 14.71 -7.55 -4.15
C ARG A 76 13.95 -8.70 -3.47
N THR A 77 14.66 -9.68 -2.94
CA THR A 77 14.01 -10.79 -2.20
C THR A 77 13.37 -10.29 -0.91
N ILE A 78 12.14 -10.71 -0.61
CA ILE A 78 11.43 -10.35 0.63
C ILE A 78 11.63 -11.36 1.78
N THR A 79 12.08 -12.57 1.49
CA THR A 79 12.13 -13.70 2.43
C THR A 79 13.50 -13.93 3.10
N LYS A 80 14.51 -13.14 2.75
CA LYS A 80 15.91 -13.37 3.17
C LYS A 80 16.64 -12.06 3.41
N GLU A 81 17.47 -12.05 4.45
CA GLU A 81 18.45 -11.00 4.70
C GLU A 81 19.90 -11.54 4.59
N PRO A 82 20.84 -10.85 3.90
CA PRO A 82 20.61 -9.63 3.12
C PRO A 82 19.77 -9.93 1.87
N ARG A 83 18.93 -8.96 1.48
CA ARG A 83 18.07 -9.10 0.29
C ARG A 83 18.89 -9.15 -1.00
N ASP A 84 18.65 -10.14 -1.84
CA ASP A 84 19.30 -10.25 -3.15
C ASP A 84 18.73 -9.21 -4.13
N ASN A 85 19.58 -8.65 -4.98
CA ASN A 85 19.18 -7.74 -6.06
C ASN A 85 18.61 -8.54 -7.25
N LEU A 86 17.28 -8.66 -7.32
CA LEU A 86 16.59 -9.44 -8.34
C LEU A 86 16.64 -8.78 -9.72
N TRP A 87 16.65 -7.45 -9.78
CA TRP A 87 16.85 -6.72 -11.02
C TRP A 87 18.11 -7.14 -11.78
N LYS A 88 19.23 -7.31 -11.07
CA LYS A 88 20.48 -7.81 -11.66
C LYS A 88 20.43 -9.31 -11.92
N LYS A 89 19.95 -10.08 -10.93
CA LYS A 89 19.92 -11.55 -10.99
C LYS A 89 19.09 -12.07 -12.18
N ASP A 90 17.95 -11.44 -12.42
CA ASP A 90 16.98 -11.86 -13.43
C ASP A 90 17.21 -11.15 -14.78
N ASP A 91 18.32 -10.40 -14.91
CA ASP A 91 18.71 -9.67 -16.13
C ASP A 91 17.58 -8.78 -16.67
N ILE A 92 17.03 -7.94 -15.80
CA ILE A 92 15.87 -7.11 -16.13
C ILE A 92 16.27 -5.92 -17.00
N SER A 93 15.50 -5.68 -18.06
CA SER A 93 15.60 -4.45 -18.87
C SER A 93 14.23 -3.88 -19.16
N VAL A 94 14.19 -2.57 -19.41
CA VAL A 94 12.95 -1.82 -19.67
C VAL A 94 13.08 -1.05 -20.97
N SER A 95 12.04 -1.10 -21.79
CA SER A 95 11.89 -0.22 -22.95
C SER A 95 10.70 0.70 -22.78
N ILE A 96 10.87 1.99 -23.04
CA ILE A 96 9.81 2.99 -23.02
C ILE A 96 9.75 3.63 -24.41
N ARG A 97 8.59 3.59 -25.05
CA ARG A 97 8.33 4.32 -26.29
C ARG A 97 7.33 5.45 -26.02
N ILE A 98 7.72 6.68 -26.35
CA ILE A 98 6.88 7.87 -26.27
C ILE A 98 6.34 8.14 -27.67
N LYS A 99 5.01 8.16 -27.80
CA LYS A 99 4.29 8.41 -29.06
C LYS A 99 3.19 9.46 -28.85
N GLY A 100 2.47 9.80 -29.92
CA GLY A 100 1.40 10.82 -29.90
C GLY A 100 1.84 12.19 -30.42
N ALA A 101 3.15 12.43 -30.53
CA ALA A 101 3.74 13.56 -31.24
C ALA A 101 5.02 13.11 -31.97
N GLN A 102 5.44 13.88 -32.96
CA GLN A 102 6.71 13.66 -33.64
C GLN A 102 7.83 14.53 -33.03
N PRO A 103 9.07 14.02 -32.96
CA PRO A 103 9.48 12.65 -33.28
C PRO A 103 9.07 11.66 -32.17
N GLU A 104 8.74 10.42 -32.51
CA GLU A 104 8.65 9.38 -31.47
C GLU A 104 10.00 9.20 -30.76
N VAL A 105 9.99 8.86 -29.48
CA VAL A 105 11.19 8.63 -28.66
C VAL A 105 11.20 7.20 -28.14
N PHE A 106 12.34 6.52 -28.28
CA PHE A 106 12.60 5.17 -27.81
C PHE A 106 13.69 5.22 -26.74
N ILE A 107 13.40 4.67 -25.56
CA ILE A 107 14.31 4.63 -24.42
C ILE A 107 14.50 3.17 -24.05
N THR A 108 15.74 2.73 -23.89
CA THR A 108 16.09 1.40 -23.38
C THR A 108 16.96 1.55 -22.15
N ILE A 109 16.61 0.86 -21.07
CA ILE A 109 17.34 0.78 -19.81
C ILE A 109 17.75 -0.66 -19.57
N ARG A 110 19.03 -0.91 -19.34
CA ARG A 110 19.58 -2.24 -19.06
C ARG A 110 19.77 -2.49 -17.56
N ASN A 111 19.98 -3.75 -17.20
CA ASN A 111 20.15 -4.17 -15.81
C ASN A 111 21.36 -3.52 -15.10
N ASP A 112 22.34 -3.06 -15.86
CA ASP A 112 23.53 -2.35 -15.38
C ASP A 112 23.31 -0.83 -15.17
N GLY A 113 22.12 -0.32 -15.50
CA GLY A 113 21.79 1.11 -15.43
C GLY A 113 22.12 1.90 -16.68
N THR A 114 22.68 1.27 -17.72
CA THR A 114 22.89 1.92 -19.01
C THR A 114 21.55 2.31 -19.61
N VAL A 115 21.44 3.57 -20.02
CA VAL A 115 20.28 4.11 -20.73
C VAL A 115 20.66 4.64 -22.11
N ILE A 116 19.83 4.34 -23.11
CA ILE A 116 19.94 4.88 -24.46
C ILE A 116 18.57 5.44 -24.83
N ALA A 117 18.52 6.72 -25.19
CA ALA A 117 17.32 7.38 -25.71
C ALA A 117 17.57 7.86 -27.14
N ARG A 118 16.65 7.55 -28.06
CA ARG A 118 16.73 7.94 -29.48
C ARG A 118 15.38 8.39 -30.01
N THR A 119 15.38 9.37 -30.90
CA THR A 119 14.20 9.72 -31.70
C THR A 119 14.02 8.74 -32.86
N GLY A 120 12.83 8.73 -33.48
CA GLY A 120 12.50 7.86 -34.61
C GLY A 120 13.38 8.06 -35.85
N ASP A 121 14.04 9.21 -35.98
CA ASP A 121 15.05 9.49 -37.03
C ASP A 121 16.47 9.02 -36.67
N GLY A 122 16.66 8.45 -35.47
CA GLY A 122 17.93 7.92 -34.99
C GLY A 122 18.77 8.91 -34.16
N THR A 123 18.32 10.14 -33.94
CA THR A 123 19.05 11.12 -33.12
C THR A 123 19.10 10.69 -31.66
N THR A 124 20.29 10.64 -31.07
CA THR A 124 20.47 10.32 -29.64
C THR A 124 20.08 11.52 -28.77
N LEU A 125 19.23 11.28 -27.78
CA LEU A 125 18.86 12.26 -26.77
C LEU A 125 19.68 12.05 -25.49
N PRO A 126 20.15 13.12 -24.82
CA PRO A 126 20.70 13.02 -23.47
C PRO A 126 19.69 12.36 -22.52
N ALA A 127 20.13 11.32 -21.82
CA ALA A 127 19.31 10.61 -20.85
C ALA A 127 20.17 10.06 -19.70
N ARG A 128 19.55 9.90 -18.53
CA ARG A 128 20.12 9.20 -17.37
C ARG A 128 19.03 8.37 -16.69
N ALA A 129 19.41 7.26 -16.05
CA ALA A 129 18.50 6.41 -15.30
C ALA A 129 19.04 6.13 -13.89
N ILE A 130 18.13 5.93 -12.94
CA ILE A 130 18.43 5.50 -11.56
C ILE A 130 17.58 4.27 -11.27
N ILE A 131 18.23 3.21 -10.78
CA ILE A 131 17.58 1.96 -10.36
C ILE A 131 17.66 1.89 -8.84
N THR A 132 16.52 1.99 -8.17
CA THR A 132 16.43 1.93 -6.70
C THR A 132 15.69 0.68 -6.27
N THR A 133 16.42 -0.43 -6.11
CA THR A 133 15.87 -1.74 -5.71
C THR A 133 15.24 -1.76 -4.33
N LYS A 134 15.56 -0.78 -3.45
CA LYS A 134 14.92 -0.64 -2.13
C LYS A 134 13.43 -0.35 -2.26
N TYR A 135 13.03 0.38 -3.30
CA TYR A 135 11.67 0.88 -3.53
C TYR A 135 11.03 0.28 -4.79
N ASP A 136 11.63 -0.78 -5.34
CA ASP A 136 11.19 -1.43 -6.56
C ASP A 136 10.93 -0.43 -7.70
N MET A 137 11.89 0.48 -7.91
CA MET A 137 11.70 1.68 -8.70
C MET A 137 12.82 1.87 -9.74
N LEU A 138 12.41 2.20 -10.97
CA LEU A 138 13.26 2.71 -12.04
C LEU A 138 12.83 4.14 -12.38
N GLU A 139 13.77 5.08 -12.39
CA GLU A 139 13.55 6.44 -12.85
C GLU A 139 14.40 6.78 -14.07
N VAL A 140 13.86 7.61 -14.96
CA VAL A 140 14.53 8.06 -16.18
C VAL A 140 14.32 9.56 -16.35
N GLU A 141 15.40 10.26 -16.66
CA GLU A 141 15.38 11.64 -17.12
C GLU A 141 15.89 11.66 -18.56
N VAL A 142 15.12 12.26 -19.48
CA VAL A 142 15.48 12.37 -20.90
C VAL A 142 15.21 13.79 -21.39
N LYS A 143 16.05 14.29 -22.31
CA LYS A 143 15.81 15.56 -23.01
C LYS A 143 14.43 15.54 -23.68
N ASN A 144 13.65 16.57 -23.45
CA ASN A 144 12.31 16.74 -24.03
C ASN A 144 12.41 17.35 -25.44
N PRO A 145 12.03 16.62 -26.51
CA PRO A 145 11.96 17.19 -27.86
C PRO A 145 10.62 17.85 -28.15
N TYR A 146 9.64 17.76 -27.23
CA TYR A 146 8.25 18.14 -27.50
C TYR A 146 7.89 19.51 -26.91
N PRO A 147 7.17 20.37 -27.66
CA PRO A 147 6.64 21.62 -27.13
C PRO A 147 5.49 21.36 -26.12
N ALA A 148 5.33 22.23 -25.13
CA ALA A 148 4.34 22.07 -24.05
C ALA A 148 2.90 21.73 -24.49
N PRO A 149 2.35 22.32 -25.57
CA PRO A 149 0.97 22.04 -25.99
C PRO A 149 0.65 20.58 -26.32
N VAL A 150 1.64 19.78 -26.74
CA VAL A 150 1.42 18.37 -27.12
C VAL A 150 1.61 17.39 -25.97
N TRP A 151 2.10 17.85 -24.82
CA TRP A 151 2.44 16.98 -23.70
C TRP A 151 1.27 16.11 -23.25
N LYS A 152 0.05 16.67 -23.24
CA LYS A 152 -1.20 15.97 -22.85
C LYS A 152 -1.58 14.84 -23.80
N ASP A 153 -1.11 14.88 -25.04
CA ASP A 153 -1.46 13.92 -26.09
C ASP A 153 -0.42 12.79 -26.18
N LEU A 154 0.69 12.89 -25.42
CA LEU A 154 1.72 11.87 -25.36
C LEU A 154 1.20 10.59 -24.70
N GLN A 155 1.61 9.46 -25.27
CA GLN A 155 1.35 8.12 -24.76
C GLN A 155 2.68 7.41 -24.54
N PHE A 156 2.72 6.54 -23.54
CA PHE A 156 3.92 5.82 -23.12
C PHE A 156 3.64 4.33 -23.19
N GLU A 157 4.40 3.61 -24.01
CA GLU A 157 4.43 2.16 -24.06
C GLU A 157 5.63 1.68 -23.26
N ILE A 158 5.38 1.02 -22.12
CA ILE A 158 6.41 0.46 -21.25
C ILE A 158 6.41 -1.04 -21.46
N ARG A 159 7.60 -1.64 -21.67
CA ARG A 159 7.78 -3.09 -21.71
C ARG A 159 8.95 -3.48 -20.84
N THR A 160 8.83 -4.61 -20.17
CA THR A 160 9.91 -5.23 -19.41
C THR A 160 10.35 -6.52 -20.06
N TYR A 161 11.61 -6.87 -19.82
CA TYR A 161 12.21 -8.09 -20.31
C TYR A 161 13.10 -8.69 -19.23
N SER A 162 13.12 -10.01 -19.14
CA SER A 162 14.09 -10.79 -18.35
C SER A 162 14.87 -11.68 -19.31
N HIS A 163 16.20 -11.63 -19.26
CA HIS A 163 17.07 -12.36 -20.19
C HIS A 163 16.67 -12.14 -21.67
N SER A 164 16.31 -10.90 -22.02
CA SER A 164 15.78 -10.50 -23.34
C SER A 164 14.43 -11.11 -23.75
N ALA A 165 13.81 -11.97 -22.93
CA ALA A 165 12.45 -12.44 -23.14
C ALA A 165 11.46 -11.39 -22.65
N PHE A 166 10.41 -11.12 -23.43
CA PHE A 166 9.34 -10.22 -23.04
C PHE A 166 8.61 -10.75 -21.80
N CYS A 167 8.39 -9.89 -20.81
CA CYS A 167 7.69 -10.24 -19.57
C CYS A 167 6.35 -9.52 -19.47
N ASP A 168 6.36 -8.19 -19.51
CA ASP A 168 5.17 -7.40 -19.22
C ASP A 168 5.09 -6.11 -20.07
N TYR A 169 3.88 -5.56 -20.18
CA TYR A 169 3.53 -4.38 -20.98
C TYR A 169 2.47 -3.50 -20.31
N LEU A 170 2.79 -2.21 -20.19
CA LEU A 170 1.86 -1.18 -19.75
C LEU A 170 1.72 -0.07 -20.81
N LEU A 171 0.48 0.27 -21.14
CA LEU A 171 0.16 1.46 -21.94
C LEU A 171 -0.37 2.58 -21.05
N ALA A 172 0.41 3.65 -20.92
CA ALA A 172 0.03 4.81 -20.13
C ALA A 172 -0.40 5.97 -21.05
N THR A 173 -1.64 6.46 -20.86
CA THR A 173 -2.25 7.55 -21.61
C THR A 173 -2.96 8.52 -20.66
N ALA A 174 -3.36 9.69 -21.16
CA ALA A 174 -4.17 10.63 -20.37
C ALA A 174 -5.54 10.08 -19.93
N HIS A 175 -5.96 8.94 -20.48
CA HIS A 175 -7.24 8.27 -20.18
C HIS A 175 -7.05 6.92 -19.47
N SER A 176 -5.82 6.55 -19.11
CA SER A 176 -5.58 5.32 -18.37
C SER A 176 -6.32 5.38 -17.04
N PRO A 177 -7.02 4.30 -16.64
CA PRO A 177 -7.76 4.28 -15.39
C PRO A 177 -6.77 4.43 -14.24
N LYS A 178 -6.90 5.54 -13.52
CA LYS A 178 -6.25 5.79 -12.25
C LYS A 178 -7.33 6.25 -11.28
N GLY A 179 -7.29 5.76 -10.05
CA GLY A 179 -8.30 6.04 -9.04
C GLY A 179 -7.76 5.70 -7.66
N PRO A 180 -8.30 6.30 -6.60
CA PRO A 180 -7.96 5.86 -5.26
C PRO A 180 -8.36 4.38 -5.11
N ALA A 181 -7.43 3.57 -4.62
CA ALA A 181 -7.78 2.26 -4.10
C ALA A 181 -8.39 2.45 -2.71
N HIS A 182 -9.53 1.80 -2.46
CA HIS A 182 -10.06 1.71 -1.11
C HIS A 182 -9.36 0.56 -0.39
N CYS A 183 -8.59 0.87 0.64
CA CYS A 183 -7.96 -0.11 1.51
C CYS A 183 -8.71 -0.14 2.84
N ALA A 184 -8.99 -1.33 3.36
CA ALA A 184 -9.50 -1.53 4.70
C ALA A 184 -8.49 -2.37 5.49
N PHE A 185 -7.96 -1.82 6.57
CA PHE A 185 -7.17 -2.57 7.53
C PHE A 185 -8.10 -3.30 8.48
N MET A 186 -7.89 -4.60 8.66
CA MET A 186 -8.66 -5.43 9.58
C MET A 186 -7.72 -6.22 10.48
N HIS A 187 -7.80 -5.97 11.78
CA HIS A 187 -7.05 -6.71 12.78
C HIS A 187 -7.96 -7.64 13.57
N HIS A 188 -7.58 -8.91 13.62
CA HIS A 188 -8.31 -9.96 14.33
C HIS A 188 -7.57 -10.32 15.62
N GLY A 189 -7.95 -9.65 16.71
CA GLY A 189 -7.49 -9.97 18.06
C GLY A 189 -8.27 -11.15 18.62
N ASN A 190 -7.58 -12.26 18.89
CA ASN A 190 -8.18 -13.44 19.52
C ASN A 190 -7.21 -14.09 20.51
N GLN A 191 -7.74 -14.54 21.64
CA GLN A 191 -7.09 -15.51 22.51
C GLN A 191 -8.08 -16.57 22.97
N ALA A 192 -7.56 -17.78 23.22
CA ALA A 192 -8.29 -18.81 23.95
C ALA A 192 -8.46 -18.40 25.43
N LEU A 193 -9.31 -19.10 26.17
CA LEU A 193 -9.47 -18.90 27.62
C LEU A 193 -8.16 -19.27 28.34
N ALA A 194 -7.32 -18.28 28.62
CA ALA A 194 -5.98 -18.44 29.20
C ALA A 194 -5.57 -17.18 29.97
N TYR A 195 -4.43 -17.23 30.67
CA TYR A 195 -3.77 -16.01 31.14
C TYR A 195 -3.28 -15.19 29.95
N THR A 196 -3.27 -13.88 30.09
CA THR A 196 -3.01 -12.95 29.00
C THR A 196 -1.71 -12.18 29.20
N ASP A 197 -0.91 -12.11 28.15
CA ASP A 197 0.25 -11.24 27.96
C ASP A 197 0.23 -10.59 26.56
N VAL A 198 -0.88 -10.77 25.82
CA VAL A 198 -0.97 -10.44 24.39
C VAL A 198 -1.19 -8.95 24.12
N PHE A 199 -1.59 -8.17 25.13
CA PHE A 199 -1.86 -6.75 24.95
C PHE A 199 -0.60 -5.92 24.76
N ARG A 200 0.43 -6.19 25.58
CA ARG A 200 1.66 -5.38 25.70
C ARG A 200 2.94 -6.20 25.48
N GLY A 201 2.81 -7.48 25.12
CA GLY A 201 3.92 -8.42 25.12
C GLY A 201 4.30 -8.87 26.54
N ARG A 202 5.30 -9.76 26.62
CA ARG A 202 5.79 -10.29 27.89
C ARG A 202 6.98 -9.51 28.40
N SER A 203 7.00 -9.18 29.69
CA SER A 203 8.13 -8.46 30.30
C SER A 203 9.47 -9.24 30.27
N ASP A 204 9.41 -10.57 30.17
CA ASP A 204 10.58 -11.45 30.07
C ASP A 204 10.95 -11.81 28.62
N ASP A 205 10.18 -11.33 27.65
CA ASP A 205 10.48 -11.39 26.23
C ASP A 205 10.60 -9.96 25.69
N PRO A 206 11.79 -9.33 25.78
CA PRO A 206 12.00 -7.98 25.30
C PRO A 206 11.81 -7.83 23.78
N ASP A 207 11.74 -8.95 23.04
CA ASP A 207 11.39 -9.00 21.62
C ASP A 207 9.90 -9.37 21.39
N GLY A 208 9.14 -9.60 22.46
CA GLY A 208 7.74 -10.00 22.44
C GLY A 208 6.83 -8.80 22.14
N SER A 209 6.18 -8.83 20.99
CA SER A 209 5.23 -7.79 20.56
C SER A 209 3.85 -8.00 21.14
N GLY A 210 3.19 -6.89 21.50
CA GLY A 210 1.81 -6.84 21.91
C GLY A 210 0.87 -6.39 20.80
N PHE A 211 -0.43 -6.59 21.01
CA PHE A 211 -1.48 -6.05 20.15
C PHE A 211 -1.51 -4.50 20.17
N ASP A 212 -0.95 -3.89 21.21
CA ASP A 212 -0.79 -2.45 21.33
C ASP A 212 0.11 -1.83 20.26
N GLU A 213 1.19 -2.48 19.86
CA GLU A 213 2.10 -1.96 18.82
C GLU A 213 1.36 -1.71 17.50
N ALA A 214 0.46 -2.62 17.12
CA ALA A 214 -0.37 -2.45 15.93
C ALA A 214 -1.31 -1.25 16.08
N LEU A 215 -1.97 -1.12 17.24
CA LEU A 215 -2.88 0.01 17.52
C LEU A 215 -2.15 1.35 17.63
N GLU A 216 -0.92 1.38 18.15
CA GLU A 216 -0.13 2.59 18.30
C GLU A 216 0.17 3.22 16.95
N ILE A 217 0.44 2.41 15.91
CA ILE A 217 0.62 2.91 14.55
C ILE A 217 -0.67 3.55 14.02
N HIS A 218 -1.83 2.97 14.30
CA HIS A 218 -3.10 3.52 13.87
C HIS A 218 -3.43 4.85 14.58
N ASP A 219 -3.22 4.93 15.90
CA ASP A 219 -3.40 6.15 16.71
C ASP A 219 -2.41 7.26 16.32
N LEU A 220 -1.12 6.92 16.16
CA LEU A 220 -0.05 7.88 15.86
C LEU A 220 -0.18 8.52 14.47
N TYR A 221 -0.61 7.74 13.48
CA TYR A 221 -0.67 8.18 12.08
C TYR A 221 -2.09 8.48 11.59
N ASP A 222 -3.10 8.45 12.46
CA ASP A 222 -4.51 8.67 12.11
C ASP A 222 -4.97 7.78 10.94
N ILE A 223 -4.62 6.49 11.02
CA ILE A 223 -4.97 5.49 10.01
C ILE A 223 -6.20 4.73 10.50
N PRO A 224 -7.37 4.83 9.84
CA PRO A 224 -8.55 4.09 10.24
C PRO A 224 -8.36 2.58 10.19
N ILE A 225 -8.96 1.88 11.15
CA ILE A 225 -8.85 0.43 11.33
C ILE A 225 -10.21 -0.19 11.67
N CYS A 226 -10.48 -1.35 11.08
CA CYS A 226 -11.49 -2.28 11.58
C CYS A 226 -10.85 -3.23 12.59
N ILE A 227 -11.43 -3.39 13.77
CA ILE A 227 -10.89 -4.27 14.81
C ILE A 227 -11.92 -5.25 15.31
N HIS A 228 -11.55 -6.52 15.35
CA HIS A 228 -12.26 -7.53 16.12
C HIS A 228 -11.47 -7.86 17.38
N MET A 229 -12.14 -7.81 18.54
CA MET A 229 -11.64 -8.31 19.81
C MET A 229 -12.53 -9.49 20.25
N SER A 230 -11.98 -10.69 20.45
CA SER A 230 -12.80 -11.81 20.93
C SER A 230 -13.39 -11.52 22.32
N GLY A 231 -14.50 -12.18 22.67
CA GLY A 231 -15.13 -12.00 23.99
C GLY A 231 -14.20 -12.30 25.17
N PRO A 232 -13.43 -13.41 25.14
CA PRO A 232 -12.35 -13.64 26.09
C PRO A 232 -11.37 -12.47 26.16
N LEU A 233 -10.88 -11.98 25.01
CA LEU A 233 -9.92 -10.87 24.96
C LEU A 233 -10.48 -9.56 25.53
N GLN A 234 -11.74 -9.24 25.27
CA GLN A 234 -12.42 -8.09 25.88
C GLN A 234 -12.52 -8.22 27.41
N SER A 235 -12.81 -9.43 27.89
CA SER A 235 -12.92 -9.73 29.34
C SER A 235 -11.57 -9.68 30.03
N ASP A 236 -10.55 -10.24 29.38
CA ASP A 236 -9.19 -10.26 29.88
C ASP A 236 -8.60 -8.85 29.91
N ALA A 237 -8.89 -8.00 28.92
CA ALA A 237 -8.54 -6.58 28.99
C ALA A 237 -9.23 -5.92 30.19
N ALA A 238 -10.53 -6.15 30.39
CA ALA A 238 -11.26 -5.57 31.52
C ALA A 238 -10.73 -6.00 32.90
N TRP A 239 -10.07 -7.16 32.98
CA TRP A 239 -9.48 -7.67 34.21
C TRP A 239 -8.00 -7.29 34.40
N TYR A 240 -7.19 -7.46 33.35
CA TYR A 240 -5.74 -7.38 33.39
C TYR A 240 -5.19 -6.00 32.97
N ASP A 241 -5.69 -5.43 31.87
CA ASP A 241 -5.30 -4.11 31.35
C ASP A 241 -6.55 -3.29 30.96
N PRO A 242 -7.28 -2.73 31.93
CA PRO A 242 -8.49 -1.94 31.65
C PRO A 242 -8.20 -0.69 30.81
N ASP A 243 -6.97 -0.17 30.87
CA ASP A 243 -6.53 0.98 30.08
C ASP A 243 -6.48 0.62 28.59
N PHE A 244 -6.23 -0.64 28.23
CA PHE A 244 -6.36 -1.13 26.85
C PHE A 244 -7.80 -0.96 26.33
N ASN A 245 -8.81 -1.36 27.11
CA ASN A 245 -10.21 -1.17 26.73
C ASN A 245 -10.58 0.30 26.64
N ALA A 246 -10.08 1.14 27.56
CA ALA A 246 -10.28 2.58 27.51
C ALA A 246 -9.65 3.20 26.25
N TRP A 247 -8.49 2.71 25.82
CA TRP A 247 -7.83 3.16 24.60
C TRP A 247 -8.64 2.79 23.34
N VAL A 248 -9.12 1.54 23.25
CA VAL A 248 -10.00 1.13 22.13
C VAL A 248 -11.29 1.95 22.12
N ALA A 249 -11.92 2.16 23.28
CA ALA A 249 -13.12 2.99 23.39
C ALA A 249 -12.87 4.45 22.96
N ARG A 250 -11.70 5.00 23.31
CA ARG A 250 -11.27 6.32 22.82
C ARG A 250 -11.15 6.33 21.31
N GLY A 251 -10.49 5.34 20.71
CA GLY A 251 -10.34 5.27 19.25
C GLY A 251 -11.66 5.13 18.49
N VAL A 252 -12.63 4.43 19.07
CA VAL A 252 -14.01 4.39 18.57
C VAL A 252 -14.66 5.76 18.65
N SER A 253 -14.51 6.46 19.77
CA SER A 253 -15.10 7.79 19.98
C SER A 253 -14.49 8.88 19.09
N GLU A 254 -13.21 8.74 18.76
CA GLU A 254 -12.45 9.63 17.87
C GLU A 254 -12.70 9.31 16.39
N GLY A 255 -13.21 8.11 16.10
CA GLY A 255 -13.66 7.70 14.77
C GLY A 255 -12.61 6.98 13.92
N TRP A 256 -11.44 6.66 14.47
CA TRP A 256 -10.41 5.90 13.76
C TRP A 256 -10.51 4.38 13.97
N ILE A 257 -11.33 3.91 14.93
CA ILE A 257 -11.66 2.48 15.10
C ILE A 257 -13.12 2.19 14.72
N ASP A 258 -13.32 1.19 13.87
CA ASP A 258 -14.62 0.53 13.64
C ASP A 258 -14.60 -0.87 14.27
N MET A 259 -15.51 -1.16 15.21
CA MET A 259 -15.55 -2.46 15.88
C MET A 259 -16.31 -3.50 15.04
N ILE A 260 -15.70 -4.67 14.91
CA ILE A 260 -16.23 -5.82 14.19
C ILE A 260 -16.73 -6.87 15.18
N GLY A 261 -17.98 -7.33 14.97
CA GLY A 261 -18.62 -8.38 15.77
C GLY A 261 -18.05 -9.77 15.46
N SER A 262 -18.42 -10.78 16.27
CA SER A 262 -18.16 -12.18 15.97
C SER A 262 -18.90 -13.11 16.93
N ALA A 263 -18.59 -14.40 16.94
CA ALA A 263 -18.97 -15.30 18.01
C ALA A 263 -18.09 -15.07 19.25
N TYR A 264 -18.71 -14.93 20.44
CA TYR A 264 -18.04 -14.66 21.72
C TYR A 264 -16.70 -15.37 21.91
N ALA A 265 -16.66 -16.70 21.86
CA ALA A 265 -15.45 -17.50 22.11
C ALA A 265 -14.73 -17.97 20.84
N GLN A 266 -15.04 -17.37 19.67
CA GLN A 266 -14.41 -17.72 18.38
C GLN A 266 -14.52 -19.20 18.00
N HIS A 267 -15.55 -19.90 18.45
CA HIS A 267 -15.78 -21.27 18.01
C HIS A 267 -16.15 -21.28 16.51
N ILE A 268 -15.74 -22.34 15.82
CA ILE A 268 -16.05 -22.52 14.39
C ILE A 268 -17.55 -22.83 14.25
N MET A 269 -18.31 -21.80 13.87
CA MET A 269 -19.78 -21.78 13.96
C MET A 269 -20.49 -22.97 13.29
N PRO A 270 -20.04 -23.46 12.12
CA PRO A 270 -20.66 -24.63 11.48
C PRO A 270 -20.64 -25.95 12.27
N PHE A 271 -19.83 -26.07 13.33
CA PHE A 271 -19.67 -27.31 14.09
C PHE A 271 -20.38 -27.31 15.45
N VAL A 272 -21.19 -26.28 15.72
CA VAL A 272 -22.01 -26.20 16.94
C VAL A 272 -23.47 -25.92 16.59
N GLN A 273 -24.34 -26.02 17.60
CA GLN A 273 -25.78 -25.82 17.43
C GLN A 273 -26.13 -24.34 17.23
N ASP A 274 -27.19 -24.06 16.47
CA ASP A 274 -27.64 -22.70 16.16
C ASP A 274 -27.90 -21.86 17.40
N ASN A 275 -28.48 -22.45 18.45
CA ASN A 275 -28.72 -21.76 19.73
C ASN A 275 -27.43 -21.25 20.39
N MET A 276 -26.32 -21.98 20.24
CA MET A 276 -25.00 -21.58 20.74
C MET A 276 -24.41 -20.46 19.87
N ASN A 277 -24.61 -20.54 18.55
CA ASN A 277 -24.21 -19.48 17.61
C ASN A 277 -24.97 -18.18 17.90
N ASP A 278 -26.30 -18.25 18.03
CA ASP A 278 -27.17 -17.11 18.33
C ASP A 278 -26.76 -16.44 19.65
N TRP A 279 -26.58 -17.24 20.70
CA TRP A 279 -26.13 -16.74 22.00
C TRP A 279 -24.74 -16.09 21.91
N ALA A 280 -23.79 -16.72 21.22
CA ALA A 280 -22.43 -16.22 21.17
C ALA A 280 -22.30 -14.92 20.37
N VAL A 281 -23.03 -14.78 19.27
CA VAL A 281 -23.08 -13.53 18.49
C VAL A 281 -23.76 -12.42 19.28
N TYR A 282 -24.87 -12.74 19.95
CA TYR A 282 -25.59 -11.79 20.79
C TYR A 282 -24.70 -11.28 21.92
N ILE A 283 -24.09 -12.17 22.71
CA ILE A 283 -23.26 -11.78 23.85
C ILE A 283 -22.02 -11.00 23.42
N HIS A 284 -21.36 -11.38 22.33
CA HIS A 284 -20.22 -10.61 21.82
C HIS A 284 -20.62 -9.18 21.50
N ARG A 285 -21.74 -8.99 20.78
CA ARG A 285 -22.27 -7.67 20.46
C ARG A 285 -22.59 -6.85 21.71
N GLU A 286 -23.25 -7.44 22.70
CA GLU A 286 -23.57 -6.76 23.96
C GLU A 286 -22.31 -6.33 24.72
N MET A 287 -21.27 -7.17 24.71
CA MET A 287 -19.99 -6.83 25.33
C MET A 287 -19.26 -5.70 24.61
N THR A 288 -19.23 -5.73 23.28
CA THR A 288 -18.63 -4.65 22.48
C THR A 288 -19.38 -3.34 22.68
N HIS A 289 -20.71 -3.39 22.81
CA HIS A 289 -21.50 -2.22 23.18
C HIS A 289 -21.17 -1.73 24.59
N ASN A 290 -21.04 -2.63 25.56
CA ASN A 290 -20.73 -2.27 26.94
C ASN A 290 -19.35 -1.64 27.10
N TYR A 291 -18.30 -2.21 26.50
CA TYR A 291 -16.93 -1.73 26.68
C TYR A 291 -16.57 -0.53 25.81
N TYR A 292 -17.15 -0.44 24.60
CA TYR A 292 -16.71 0.54 23.60
C TYR A 292 -17.83 1.47 23.13
N ASN A 293 -19.05 1.34 23.69
CA ASN A 293 -20.24 2.07 23.25
C ASN A 293 -20.51 1.91 21.73
N TYR A 294 -20.22 0.73 21.19
CA TYR A 294 -20.31 0.46 19.75
C TYR A 294 -21.28 -0.66 19.41
N GLY A 295 -22.23 -0.38 18.52
CA GLY A 295 -23.14 -1.39 17.98
C GLY A 295 -22.60 -1.99 16.69
N THR A 296 -22.00 -3.18 16.77
CA THR A 296 -21.41 -3.86 15.61
C THR A 296 -22.44 -4.13 14.52
N LYS A 297 -22.03 -3.94 13.26
CA LYS A 297 -22.86 -4.15 12.05
C LYS A 297 -22.30 -5.26 11.18
N ASP A 298 -20.98 -5.38 11.15
CA ASP A 298 -20.23 -6.38 10.43
C ASP A 298 -19.62 -7.39 11.39
N ALA A 299 -19.28 -8.57 10.89
CA ALA A 299 -18.72 -9.64 11.71
C ALA A 299 -17.52 -10.33 11.06
N TRP A 300 -16.54 -10.65 11.89
CA TRP A 300 -15.52 -11.63 11.60
C TRP A 300 -16.12 -13.02 11.77
N VAL A 301 -16.11 -13.83 10.72
CA VAL A 301 -16.49 -15.25 10.83
C VAL A 301 -15.26 -16.04 11.31
N PRO A 302 -15.32 -16.74 12.46
CA PRO A 302 -14.19 -17.51 12.97
C PRO A 302 -13.61 -18.44 11.90
N GLU A 303 -12.29 -18.35 11.71
CA GLU A 303 -11.53 -19.06 10.68
C GLU A 303 -12.05 -18.92 9.23
N ARG A 304 -12.86 -17.89 8.96
CA ARG A 304 -13.52 -17.66 7.66
C ARG A 304 -14.24 -18.94 7.16
N THR A 305 -14.77 -19.73 8.09
CA THR A 305 -15.40 -21.02 7.77
C THR A 305 -16.87 -20.81 7.48
N TYR A 306 -17.26 -21.09 6.24
CA TYR A 306 -18.64 -20.99 5.78
C TYR A 306 -19.18 -22.35 5.36
N LEU A 307 -20.48 -22.57 5.55
CA LEU A 307 -21.18 -23.67 4.90
C LEU A 307 -21.34 -23.34 3.42
N ASN A 308 -21.11 -24.32 2.54
CA ASN A 308 -21.40 -24.16 1.12
C ASN A 308 -22.92 -24.19 0.94
N PRO A 309 -23.57 -23.14 0.42
CA PRO A 309 -24.99 -23.18 0.13
C PRO A 309 -25.26 -24.22 -0.97
N GLY A 310 -25.69 -25.43 -0.59
CA GLY A 310 -26.08 -26.50 -1.53
C GLY A 310 -25.52 -27.90 -1.28
N SER A 311 -24.81 -28.13 -0.18
CA SER A 311 -24.48 -29.48 0.32
C SER A 311 -25.40 -29.91 1.45
#